data_AF-A0A437P5I9-F1
#
_entry.id   AF-A0A437P5I9-F1
#
_cell.length_a   1.000
_cell.length_b   1.000
_cell.length_c   1.000
_cell.angle_alpha   90.00
_cell.angle_beta   90.00
_cell.angle_gamma   90.00
#
_symmetry.space_group_name_H-M   'P 1'
#
loop_
_entity.id
_entity.type
_entity.pdbx_description
1 polymer ?
#
loop_
_entity_poly.entity_id
_entity_poly.type
_entity_poly.pdbx_seq_one_letter_code
_entity_poly.pdbx_strand_id
1 'polypeptide(L)'
;MTRSEHAPGYVPNPAYTQEDWDEVSDNPPLTDEELSRLRLGPDGLPPELAAAFRSRGGRPKADAKRVPISLRVDPEVLEAFKSAGPGWQTRMNDALAEAARKIRAA
;
A
#
# COMPACT_ATOMS: atom_id res chain seq x y z
N MET A 1 -3.36 4.60 -24.88
CA MET A 1 -3.99 3.49 -24.14
C MET A 1 -5.36 3.98 -23.72
N THR A 2 -6.43 3.41 -24.26
CA THR A 2 -7.80 3.72 -23.82
C THR A 2 -7.92 3.27 -22.36
N ARG A 3 -8.31 4.19 -21.48
CA ARG A 3 -8.55 3.86 -20.07
C ARG A 3 -9.81 3.00 -20.07
N SER A 4 -9.67 1.69 -19.82
CA SER A 4 -10.84 0.83 -19.63
C SER A 4 -11.69 1.41 -18.52
N GLU A 5 -13.00 1.46 -18.76
CA GLU A 5 -14.01 2.01 -17.86
C GLU A 5 -14.01 1.29 -16.49
N HIS A 6 -13.61 0.02 -16.48
CA HIS A 6 -13.58 -0.84 -15.30
C HIS A 6 -12.24 -1.58 -15.13
N ALA A 7 -11.94 -1.97 -13.89
CA ALA A 7 -10.76 -2.75 -13.55
C ALA A 7 -10.84 -4.18 -14.16
N PRO A 8 -9.70 -4.81 -14.50
CA PRO A 8 -9.69 -6.20 -14.97
C PRO A 8 -10.35 -7.14 -13.95
N GLY A 9 -11.30 -7.95 -14.42
CA GLY A 9 -12.06 -8.87 -13.56
C GLY A 9 -13.25 -8.23 -12.82
N TYR A 10 -13.64 -7.01 -13.18
CA TYR A 10 -14.91 -6.44 -12.73
C TYR A 10 -16.07 -7.35 -13.14
N VAL A 11 -16.85 -7.77 -12.14
CA VAL A 11 -18.13 -8.44 -12.33
C VAL A 11 -19.19 -7.49 -11.79
N PRO A 12 -20.20 -7.12 -12.60
CA PRO A 12 -21.31 -6.30 -12.13
C PRO A 12 -21.96 -6.91 -10.90
N ASN A 13 -22.46 -6.07 -10.01
CA ASN A 13 -23.20 -6.54 -8.84
C ASN A 13 -24.45 -7.31 -9.33
N PRO A 14 -24.63 -8.59 -8.98
CA PRO A 14 -25.79 -9.35 -9.44
C PRO A 14 -27.11 -8.88 -8.81
N ALA A 15 -27.07 -8.12 -7.71
CA ALA A 15 -28.24 -7.62 -7.02
C ALA A 15 -28.71 -6.24 -7.53
N TYR A 16 -27.87 -5.50 -8.26
CA TYR A 16 -28.18 -4.16 -8.76
C TYR A 16 -27.55 -3.94 -10.13
N THR A 17 -28.38 -3.63 -11.12
CA THR A 17 -27.99 -3.32 -12.50
C THR A 17 -27.36 -1.91 -12.59
N GLN A 18 -26.73 -1.60 -13.72
CA GLN A 18 -26.23 -0.24 -13.97
C GLN A 18 -27.36 0.78 -13.98
N GLU A 19 -28.54 0.41 -14.51
CA GLU A 19 -29.72 1.28 -14.55
C GLU A 19 -30.21 1.62 -13.14
N ASP A 20 -30.18 0.66 -12.20
CA ASP A 20 -30.52 0.91 -10.79
C ASP A 20 -29.56 1.93 -10.14
N TRP A 21 -28.27 1.91 -10.52
CA TRP A 21 -27.28 2.87 -10.04
C TRP A 21 -27.47 4.25 -10.66
N ASP A 22 -27.81 4.30 -11.95
CA ASP A 22 -28.03 5.55 -12.68
C ASP A 22 -29.26 6.29 -12.15
N GLU A 23 -30.32 5.56 -11.76
CA GLU A 23 -31.53 6.11 -11.15
C GLU A 23 -31.26 6.87 -9.85
N VAL A 24 -30.24 6.49 -9.08
CA VAL A 24 -29.88 7.12 -7.79
C VAL A 24 -28.60 7.96 -7.86
N SER A 25 -28.09 8.21 -9.08
CA SER A 25 -26.80 8.87 -9.30
C SER A 25 -26.84 10.39 -9.10
N ASP A 26 -28.02 10.99 -9.08
CA ASP A 26 -28.26 12.43 -8.96
C ASP A 26 -28.21 12.96 -7.51
N ASN A 27 -27.46 12.29 -6.63
CA ASN A 27 -27.33 12.70 -5.24
C ASN A 27 -26.66 14.10 -5.14
N PRO A 28 -27.29 15.07 -4.45
CA PRO A 28 -26.73 16.41 -4.33
C PRO A 28 -25.37 16.41 -3.63
N PRO A 29 -24.50 17.40 -3.91
CA PRO A 29 -23.27 17.55 -3.15
C PRO A 29 -23.58 17.82 -1.68
N LEU A 30 -22.78 17.24 -0.78
CA LEU A 30 -22.86 17.56 0.64
C LEU A 30 -22.57 19.05 0.86
N THR A 31 -23.41 19.70 1.64
CA THR A 31 -23.16 21.06 2.12
C THR A 31 -22.09 21.08 3.21
N ASP A 32 -21.48 22.23 3.45
CA ASP A 32 -20.49 22.40 4.53
C ASP A 32 -21.10 22.08 5.91
N GLU A 33 -22.37 22.43 6.11
CA GLU A 33 -23.09 22.15 7.36
C GLU A 33 -23.27 20.63 7.55
N GLU A 34 -23.68 19.91 6.52
CA GLU A 34 -23.83 18.45 6.58
C GLU A 34 -22.48 17.76 6.80
N LEU A 35 -21.44 18.22 6.11
CA LEU A 35 -20.08 17.71 6.27
C LEU A 35 -19.59 17.89 7.71
N SER A 36 -19.90 19.02 8.35
CA SER A 36 -19.51 19.32 9.73
C SER A 36 -20.14 18.40 10.77
N ARG A 37 -21.27 17.76 10.45
CA ARG A 37 -21.99 16.84 11.35
C ARG A 37 -21.53 15.39 11.22
N LEU A 38 -20.69 15.06 10.24
CA LEU A 38 -20.19 13.71 10.06
C LEU A 38 -19.29 13.29 11.24
N ARG A 39 -19.45 12.05 11.68
CA ARG A 39 -18.61 11.45 12.73
C ARG A 39 -17.36 10.85 12.11
N LEU A 40 -16.21 11.17 12.69
CA LEU A 40 -14.91 10.65 12.25
C LEU A 40 -14.55 9.38 13.01
N GLY A 41 -14.15 8.35 12.27
CA GLY A 41 -13.58 7.13 12.85
C GLY A 41 -14.60 6.32 13.67
N PRO A 42 -14.22 5.77 14.84
CA PRO A 42 -15.07 4.86 15.60
C PRO A 42 -16.21 5.55 16.37
N ASP A 43 -16.32 6.88 16.27
CA ASP A 43 -17.30 7.66 17.03
C ASP A 43 -18.74 7.28 16.65
N GLY A 44 -19.52 6.87 17.65
CA GLY A 44 -20.89 6.42 17.48
C GLY A 44 -21.07 5.00 16.91
N LEU A 45 -20.01 4.23 16.67
CA LEU A 45 -20.11 2.83 16.27
C LEU A 45 -20.30 1.91 17.49
N PRO A 46 -20.93 0.73 17.31
CA PRO A 46 -20.96 -0.31 18.34
C PRO A 46 -19.54 -0.68 18.81
N PRO A 47 -19.35 -1.02 20.11
CA PRO A 47 -18.02 -1.26 20.69
C PRO A 47 -17.17 -2.28 19.92
N GLU A 48 -17.80 -3.35 19.41
CA GLU A 48 -17.16 -4.39 18.62
C GLU A 48 -16.61 -3.86 17.28
N LEU A 49 -17.36 -2.96 16.63
CA LEU A 49 -16.97 -2.37 15.36
C LEU A 49 -15.92 -1.27 15.57
N ALA A 50 -16.09 -0.45 16.60
CA ALA A 50 -15.11 0.55 17.03
C ALA A 50 -13.73 -0.07 17.35
N ALA A 51 -13.70 -1.30 17.88
CA ALA A 51 -12.46 -2.01 18.17
C ALA A 51 -11.64 -2.34 16.90
N ALA A 52 -12.30 -2.64 15.77
CA ALA A 52 -11.63 -2.94 14.51
C ALA A 52 -10.87 -1.72 13.92
N PHE A 53 -11.27 -0.49 14.27
CA PHE A 53 -10.55 0.72 13.87
C PHE A 53 -9.20 0.89 14.59
N ARG A 54 -9.01 0.26 15.76
CA ARG A 54 -7.74 0.31 16.51
C ARG A 54 -6.68 -0.60 15.90
N SER A 55 -7.09 -1.65 15.21
CA SER A 55 -6.19 -2.56 14.48
C SER A 55 -5.99 -2.08 13.05
N ARG A 56 -5.67 -0.79 12.83
CA ARG A 56 -5.33 -0.29 11.49
C ARG A 56 -4.25 -1.19 10.91
N GLY A 57 -4.65 -2.02 9.95
CA GLY A 57 -3.87 -3.04 9.27
C GLY A 57 -2.78 -2.45 8.39
N GLY A 58 -1.89 -1.68 8.99
CA GLY A 58 -0.61 -1.35 8.39
C GLY A 58 0.27 -2.59 8.39
N ARG A 59 1.22 -2.63 7.45
CA ARG A 59 2.29 -3.63 7.49
C ARG A 59 2.88 -3.64 8.90
N PRO A 60 3.07 -4.82 9.53
CA PRO A 60 3.68 -4.91 10.85
C PRO A 60 4.95 -4.05 10.88
N LYS A 61 5.08 -3.25 11.93
CA LYS A 61 6.25 -2.39 12.12
C LYS A 61 7.46 -3.31 12.15
N ALA A 62 8.31 -3.24 11.12
CA ALA A 62 9.55 -4.02 11.11
C ALA A 62 10.41 -3.57 12.30
N ASP A 63 10.93 -4.53 13.08
CA ASP A 63 11.77 -4.25 14.27
C ASP A 63 12.99 -3.41 13.92
N ALA A 64 13.55 -3.60 12.72
CA ALA A 64 14.58 -2.74 12.15
C ALA A 64 14.13 -2.20 10.79
N LYS A 65 14.00 -0.87 10.69
CA LYS A 65 13.74 -0.19 9.42
C LYS A 65 15.04 -0.15 8.60
N ARG A 66 14.97 -0.55 7.33
CA ARG A 66 16.06 -0.30 6.37
C ARG A 66 16.21 1.20 6.17
N VAL A 67 17.44 1.71 6.24
CA VAL A 67 17.74 3.13 6.00
C VAL A 67 18.06 3.31 4.52
N PRO A 68 17.27 4.11 3.76
CA PRO A 68 17.59 4.41 2.38
C PRO A 68 18.84 5.31 2.34
N ILE A 69 19.81 4.95 1.51
CA ILE A 69 21.02 5.74 1.27
C ILE A 69 21.23 5.93 -0.23
N SER A 70 21.91 7.02 -0.61
CA SER A 70 22.43 7.19 -1.96
C SER A 70 23.85 6.63 -2.00
N LEU A 71 24.04 5.53 -2.73
CA LEU A 71 25.31 4.83 -2.89
C LEU A 71 25.67 4.76 -4.38
N ARG A 72 26.91 5.11 -4.73
CA ARG A 72 27.46 4.84 -6.06
C ARG A 72 28.05 3.44 -6.06
N VAL A 73 27.62 2.62 -7.02
CA VAL A 73 28.09 1.25 -7.22
C VAL A 73 28.64 1.17 -8.64
N ASP A 74 29.68 0.36 -8.84
CA ASP A 74 30.19 0.06 -10.17
C ASP A 74 29.08 -0.50 -11.07
N PRO A 75 28.95 -0.05 -12.33
CA PRO A 75 27.96 -0.58 -13.27
C PRO A 75 27.98 -2.10 -13.40
N GLU A 76 29.15 -2.74 -13.45
CA GLU A 76 29.25 -4.19 -13.64
C GLU A 76 28.70 -4.94 -12.43
N VAL A 77 28.96 -4.43 -11.22
CA VAL A 77 28.43 -4.99 -9.98
C VAL A 77 26.91 -4.86 -9.95
N LEU A 78 26.37 -3.71 -10.33
CA LEU A 78 24.92 -3.48 -10.37
C LEU A 78 24.23 -4.44 -11.36
N GLU A 79 24.79 -4.59 -12.56
CA GLU A 79 24.23 -5.47 -13.59
C GLU A 79 24.32 -6.95 -13.18
N ALA A 80 25.41 -7.38 -12.54
CA ALA A 80 25.52 -8.72 -12.00
C ALA A 80 24.38 -9.04 -11.03
N PHE A 81 24.08 -8.14 -10.08
CA PHE A 81 22.95 -8.36 -9.17
C PHE A 81 21.60 -8.35 -9.89
N LYS A 82 21.33 -7.36 -10.75
CA LYS A 82 20.06 -7.27 -11.49
C LYS A 82 19.79 -8.50 -12.36
N SER A 83 20.82 -9.06 -12.98
CA SER A 83 20.72 -10.25 -13.84
C SER A 83 20.17 -11.47 -13.10
N ALA A 84 20.34 -11.54 -11.77
CA ALA A 84 19.78 -12.59 -10.93
C ALA A 84 18.24 -12.48 -10.73
N GLY A 85 17.58 -11.48 -11.34
CA GLY A 85 16.13 -11.36 -11.37
C GLY A 85 15.52 -10.76 -10.10
N PRO A 86 14.21 -10.97 -9.85
CA PRO A 86 13.52 -10.44 -8.68
C PRO A 86 14.27 -10.72 -7.36
N GLY A 87 14.27 -9.73 -6.47
CA GLY A 87 14.98 -9.81 -5.18
C GLY A 87 16.47 -9.47 -5.23
N TRP A 88 17.00 -8.97 -6.35
CA TRP A 88 18.42 -8.62 -6.45
C TRP A 88 18.91 -7.61 -5.42
N GLN A 89 18.08 -6.64 -5.03
CA GLN A 89 18.41 -5.67 -3.98
C GLN A 89 18.58 -6.34 -2.61
N THR A 90 17.79 -7.38 -2.33
CA THR A 90 17.92 -8.16 -1.08
C THR A 90 19.24 -8.93 -1.10
N ARG A 91 19.58 -9.61 -2.20
CA ARG A 91 20.87 -10.30 -2.35
C ARG A 91 22.06 -9.34 -2.22
N MET A 92 21.96 -8.14 -2.80
CA MET A 92 22.98 -7.10 -2.65
C MET A 92 23.13 -6.67 -1.19
N ASN A 93 22.02 -6.48 -0.47
CA ASN A 93 22.05 -6.14 0.95
C ASN A 93 22.70 -7.25 1.80
N ASP A 94 22.45 -8.53 1.49
CA ASP A 94 23.03 -9.65 2.24
C ASP A 94 24.55 -9.73 2.07
N ALA A 95 25.05 -9.46 0.85
CA ALA A 95 26.47 -9.35 0.58
C ALA A 95 27.12 -8.20 1.35
N LEU A 96 26.47 -7.03 1.40
CA LEU A 96 26.93 -5.88 2.20
C LEU A 96 26.95 -6.21 3.70
N ALA A 97 25.94 -6.94 4.20
CA ALA A 97 25.88 -7.37 5.59
C ALA A 97 27.00 -8.35 5.94
N GLU A 98 27.36 -9.27 5.04
CA GLU A 98 28.50 -10.17 5.23
C GLU A 98 29.83 -9.42 5.28
N ALA A 99 30.05 -8.48 4.35
CA ALA A 99 31.22 -7.62 4.36
C ALA A 99 31.31 -6.81 5.68
N ALA A 100 30.19 -6.26 6.15
CA ALA A 100 30.13 -5.54 7.41
C ALA A 100 30.47 -6.42 8.62
N ARG A 101 30.07 -7.70 8.62
CA ARG A 101 30.47 -8.66 9.69
C ARG A 101 31.98 -8.88 9.69
N LYS A 102 32.60 -9.04 8.52
CA LYS A 102 34.06 -9.21 8.39
C LYS A 102 34.82 -7.98 8.90
N ILE A 103 34.34 -6.77 8.59
CA ILE A 103 34.92 -5.52 9.09
C ILE A 103 34.88 -5.45 10.62
N ARG A 104 33.79 -5.90 11.25
CA ARG A 104 33.67 -5.88 12.72
C ARG A 104 34.50 -6.97 13.43
N ALA A 105 34.89 -8.00 12.71
CA ALA A 105 35.67 -9.12 13.24
C ALA A 105 37.19 -8.92 13.09
N ALA A 106 37.61 -7.90 12.34
CA ALA A 106 38.99 -7.44 12.22
C ALA A 106 39.28 -6.34 13.25
#